data_AF-A0A420YNI5-F1
#
_entry.id   AF-A0A420YNI5-F1
#
_cell.length_a   1.000
_cell.length_b   1.000
_cell.length_c   1.000
_cell.angle_alpha   90.00
_cell.angle_beta   90.00
_cell.angle_gamma   90.00
#
_symmetry.space_group_name_H-M   'P 1'
#
loop_
_entity.id
_entity.type
_entity.pdbx_description
1 polymer ?
#
loop_
_entity_poly.entity_id
_entity_poly.type
_entity_poly.pdbx_seq_one_letter_code
_entity_poly.pdbx_strand_id
1 'polypeptide(L)'
;MASTGTSTSVNRGQRPSVPVRAVKASQGIPLIPSKRAARTSIAAFLAFLVLGFAAVLHPVPAVRSTVVVCIALLGLIIVVSVFFEVLHAYCFQKKSFRGRYSRNLGNTVCVVLACLVGSTALYWTTWYPNLRRDVITTSTDTVNSTYYPSIALFQRLDWSSQGHLTVDNLPPKCFLGWYNDAAPDCDSIAVPGSALPCKCDTRWDSSVTELFVWEDTTYRLLILHASRGMISLHPTTAMLAEVWFTYNSTKALADAGRVLSPSLWVAMFDPTLDITEALERGYTRMQLVDANALVAINLGLQLRESAGQTPAFDYELSISTIPSVSKVEDDDTGWLSLFLQFPSFTRQVSNQHKAWSWSDAIAAAGSWFGLFTLLGWMTSRLATME
;
A
#
# COMPACT_ATOMS: atom_id res chain seq x y z
N MET A 1 -34.19 -85.74 -20.67
CA MET A 1 -33.80 -84.51 -19.96
C MET A 1 -34.83 -84.24 -18.87
N ALA A 2 -34.37 -84.21 -17.61
CA ALA A 2 -35.01 -83.77 -16.35
C ALA A 2 -36.45 -84.28 -16.07
N SER A 3 -36.69 -85.45 -15.47
CA SER A 3 -36.56 -85.82 -14.04
C SER A 3 -37.27 -84.90 -13.02
N THR A 4 -38.41 -85.41 -12.52
CA THR A 4 -38.87 -85.43 -11.11
C THR A 4 -39.05 -84.10 -10.37
N GLY A 5 -40.12 -83.84 -9.61
CA GLY A 5 -41.17 -84.72 -9.11
C GLY A 5 -42.16 -83.95 -8.21
N THR A 6 -43.33 -84.56 -8.08
CA THR A 6 -44.42 -84.39 -7.11
C THR A 6 -44.02 -83.95 -5.69
N SER A 7 -44.81 -83.07 -5.05
CA SER A 7 -45.85 -83.51 -4.08
C SER A 7 -46.53 -82.34 -3.34
N THR A 8 -47.77 -82.65 -2.99
CA THR A 8 -48.79 -81.93 -2.21
C THR A 8 -48.39 -81.54 -0.79
N SER A 9 -48.93 -80.43 -0.26
CA SER A 9 -49.19 -80.33 1.18
C SER A 9 -50.45 -79.51 1.50
N VAL A 10 -51.13 -80.01 2.52
CA VAL A 10 -52.48 -79.70 3.00
C VAL A 10 -52.38 -79.00 4.37
N ASN A 11 -53.35 -78.10 4.61
CA ASN A 11 -53.85 -77.56 5.88
C ASN A 11 -52.95 -76.79 6.86
N ARG A 12 -53.24 -75.49 6.94
CA ARG A 12 -52.94 -74.59 8.06
C ARG A 12 -54.10 -74.63 9.07
N GLY A 13 -53.85 -75.25 10.22
CA GLY A 13 -54.66 -75.09 11.43
C GLY A 13 -54.34 -73.77 12.15
N GLN A 14 -55.38 -73.15 12.70
CA GLN A 14 -55.38 -71.89 13.45
C GLN A 14 -54.52 -71.93 14.73
N ARG A 15 -53.91 -70.78 15.09
CA ARG A 15 -53.70 -70.37 16.49
C ARG A 15 -54.27 -68.97 16.71
N PRO A 16 -55.08 -68.76 17.77
CA PRO A 16 -55.63 -67.46 18.11
C PRO A 16 -54.62 -66.55 18.82
N SER A 17 -54.95 -65.27 18.75
CA SER A 17 -54.22 -64.06 19.06
C SER A 17 -54.20 -63.70 20.55
N VAL A 18 -53.02 -63.36 21.07
CA VAL A 18 -52.85 -62.49 22.25
C VAL A 18 -51.66 -61.56 22.02
N PRO A 19 -51.85 -60.23 21.85
CA PRO A 19 -50.81 -59.24 22.13
C PRO A 19 -51.08 -58.65 23.53
N VAL A 20 -50.28 -59.01 24.53
CA VAL A 20 -49.04 -58.31 24.94
C VAL A 20 -49.30 -56.86 25.37
N ARG A 21 -49.33 -56.69 26.70
CA ARG A 21 -49.24 -55.44 27.46
C ARG A 21 -48.16 -54.53 26.87
N ALA A 22 -48.51 -53.27 26.63
CA ALA A 22 -47.61 -52.22 26.18
C ALA A 22 -46.36 -52.12 27.07
N VAL A 23 -45.20 -52.40 26.48
CA VAL A 23 -43.88 -52.16 27.08
C VAL A 23 -43.66 -50.64 27.12
N LYS A 24 -43.45 -50.10 28.32
CA LYS A 24 -42.96 -48.74 28.55
C LYS A 24 -41.78 -48.45 27.64
N ALA A 25 -41.87 -47.37 26.85
CA ALA A 25 -40.79 -46.86 26.03
C ALA A 25 -39.49 -46.82 26.82
N SER A 26 -38.49 -47.58 26.37
CA SER A 26 -37.13 -47.50 26.87
C SER A 26 -36.62 -46.07 26.64
N GLN A 27 -36.43 -45.32 27.71
CA GLN A 27 -35.68 -44.07 27.66
C GLN A 27 -34.25 -44.42 27.23
N GLY A 28 -33.94 -44.13 25.96
CA GLY A 28 -32.62 -44.34 25.39
C GLY A 28 -31.55 -43.56 26.16
N ILE A 29 -30.40 -44.18 26.37
CA ILE A 29 -29.23 -43.59 27.02
C ILE A 29 -28.87 -42.27 26.31
N PRO A 30 -28.65 -41.15 27.02
CA PRO A 30 -28.36 -39.87 26.40
C PRO A 30 -26.98 -39.86 25.72
N LEU A 31 -26.96 -39.33 24.49
CA LEU A 31 -25.77 -39.13 23.67
C LEU A 31 -25.16 -37.76 24.02
N ILE A 32 -23.84 -37.69 24.23
CA ILE A 32 -23.12 -36.44 24.52
C ILE A 32 -22.06 -36.22 23.42
N PRO A 33 -22.01 -35.06 22.75
CA PRO A 33 -23.02 -34.00 22.74
C PRO A 33 -24.34 -34.48 22.12
N SER A 34 -25.46 -33.85 22.49
CA SER A 34 -26.75 -34.19 21.91
C SER A 34 -26.91 -33.65 20.49
N LYS A 35 -27.93 -34.14 19.77
CA LYS A 35 -28.33 -33.58 18.46
C LYS A 35 -28.73 -32.10 18.55
N ARG A 36 -29.15 -31.61 19.72
CA ARG A 36 -29.50 -30.20 19.92
C ARG A 36 -28.23 -29.34 19.96
N ALA A 37 -27.23 -29.73 20.76
CA ALA A 37 -25.93 -29.05 20.82
C ALA A 37 -25.25 -28.96 19.44
N ALA A 38 -25.30 -30.03 18.65
CA ALA A 38 -24.75 -29.99 17.29
C ALA A 38 -25.53 -29.05 16.34
N ARG A 39 -26.86 -29.01 16.43
CA ARG A 39 -27.67 -28.06 15.64
C ARG A 39 -27.39 -26.62 16.04
N THR A 40 -27.24 -26.34 17.33
CA THR A 40 -26.87 -25.00 17.82
C THR A 40 -25.47 -24.59 17.35
N SER A 41 -24.50 -25.52 17.35
CA SER A 41 -23.17 -25.25 16.78
C SER A 41 -23.23 -24.96 15.28
N ILE A 42 -24.00 -25.72 14.49
CA ILE A 42 -24.16 -25.46 13.05
C ILE A 42 -24.83 -24.10 12.82
N ALA A 43 -25.89 -23.77 13.56
CA ALA A 43 -26.57 -22.47 13.45
C ALA A 43 -25.63 -21.31 13.82
N ALA A 44 -24.85 -21.46 14.89
CA ALA A 44 -23.84 -20.48 15.28
C ALA A 44 -22.73 -20.33 14.24
N PHE A 45 -22.32 -21.43 13.59
CA PHE A 45 -21.35 -21.39 12.51
C PHE A 45 -21.89 -20.65 11.27
N LEU A 46 -23.14 -20.88 10.90
CA LEU A 46 -23.79 -20.12 9.80
C LEU A 46 -23.89 -18.63 10.14
N ALA A 47 -24.28 -18.28 11.37
CA ALA A 47 -24.29 -16.90 11.82
C ALA A 47 -22.89 -16.25 11.78
N PHE A 48 -21.86 -17.01 12.16
CA PHE A 48 -20.47 -16.58 12.03
C PHE A 48 -20.07 -16.30 10.58
N LEU A 49 -20.47 -17.13 9.62
CA LEU A 49 -20.17 -16.89 8.20
C LEU A 49 -20.84 -15.60 7.70
N VAL A 50 -22.08 -15.33 8.12
CA VAL A 50 -22.79 -14.08 7.78
C VAL A 50 -22.09 -12.86 8.39
N LEU A 51 -21.70 -12.94 9.67
CA LEU A 51 -20.95 -11.87 10.33
C LEU A 51 -19.57 -11.64 9.70
N GLY A 52 -18.89 -12.72 9.30
CA GLY A 52 -17.63 -12.65 8.57
C GLY A 52 -17.78 -11.96 7.22
N PHE A 53 -18.83 -12.29 6.46
CA PHE A 53 -19.13 -11.61 5.20
C PHE A 53 -19.45 -10.12 5.40
N ALA A 54 -20.21 -9.76 6.43
CA ALA A 54 -20.47 -8.37 6.77
C ALA A 54 -19.17 -7.61 7.14
N ALA A 55 -18.24 -8.25 7.84
CA ALA A 55 -16.93 -7.70 8.16
C ALA A 55 -16.07 -7.45 6.92
N VAL A 56 -16.22 -8.30 5.89
CA VAL A 56 -15.55 -8.14 4.58
C VAL A 56 -16.07 -6.91 3.84
N LEU A 57 -17.41 -6.75 3.80
CA LEU A 57 -18.04 -5.63 3.10
C LEU A 57 -17.78 -4.29 3.79
N HIS A 58 -17.66 -4.27 5.12
CA HIS A 58 -17.52 -3.04 5.90
C HIS A 58 -16.39 -3.14 6.94
N PRO A 59 -15.11 -2.96 6.54
CA PRO A 59 -13.94 -3.07 7.42
C PRO A 59 -13.74 -1.84 8.33
N VAL A 60 -14.79 -1.41 9.02
CA VAL A 60 -14.81 -0.22 9.89
C VAL A 60 -14.51 -0.62 11.35
N PRO A 61 -13.85 0.22 12.17
CA PRO A 61 -13.57 -0.10 13.58
C PRO A 61 -14.81 -0.53 14.39
N ALA A 62 -15.96 0.10 14.14
CA ALA A 62 -17.21 -0.27 14.80
C ALA A 62 -17.62 -1.72 14.46
N VAL A 63 -17.56 -2.08 13.18
CA VAL A 63 -17.88 -3.43 12.70
C VAL A 63 -16.93 -4.47 13.29
N ARG A 64 -15.63 -4.14 13.44
CA ARG A 64 -14.65 -5.02 14.11
C ARG A 64 -15.11 -5.38 15.52
N SER A 65 -15.43 -4.38 16.35
CA SER A 65 -15.85 -4.61 17.73
C SER A 65 -17.16 -5.39 17.81
N THR A 66 -18.15 -5.04 16.99
CA THR A 66 -19.44 -5.74 16.94
C THR A 66 -19.27 -7.20 16.55
N VAL A 67 -18.51 -7.49 15.48
CA VAL A 67 -18.27 -8.85 14.99
C VAL A 67 -17.57 -9.70 16.04
N VAL A 68 -16.54 -9.16 16.70
CA VAL A 68 -15.81 -9.89 17.77
C VAL A 68 -16.72 -10.21 18.96
N VAL A 69 -17.53 -9.24 19.42
CA VAL A 69 -18.48 -9.46 20.52
C VAL A 69 -19.54 -10.50 20.13
N CYS A 70 -20.13 -10.38 18.94
CA CYS A 70 -21.12 -11.34 18.46
C CYS A 70 -20.56 -12.76 18.35
N ILE A 71 -19.33 -12.93 17.83
CA ILE A 71 -18.72 -14.25 17.73
C ILE A 71 -18.35 -14.82 19.10
N ALA A 72 -17.87 -13.98 20.03
CA ALA A 72 -17.63 -14.39 21.41
C ALA A 72 -18.91 -14.87 22.10
N LEU A 73 -20.04 -14.18 21.91
CA LEU A 73 -21.35 -14.59 22.42
C LEU A 73 -21.81 -15.92 21.80
N LEU A 74 -21.63 -16.12 20.49
CA LEU A 74 -21.94 -17.38 19.82
C LEU A 74 -21.10 -18.54 20.38
N GLY A 75 -19.80 -18.33 20.60
CA GLY A 75 -18.92 -19.29 21.25
C GLY A 75 -19.37 -19.64 22.66
N LEU A 76 -19.72 -18.62 23.46
CA LEU A 76 -20.22 -18.80 24.83
C LEU A 76 -21.51 -19.62 24.86
N ILE A 77 -22.45 -19.36 23.94
CA ILE A 77 -23.70 -20.14 23.82
C ILE A 77 -23.40 -21.62 23.58
N ILE A 78 -22.45 -21.95 22.71
CA ILE A 78 -22.05 -23.34 22.45
C ILE A 78 -21.46 -23.97 23.72
N VAL A 79 -20.50 -23.30 24.37
CA VAL A 79 -19.86 -23.82 25.61
C VAL A 79 -20.90 -24.07 26.69
N VAL A 80 -21.78 -23.09 26.94
CA VAL A 80 -22.84 -23.19 27.96
C VAL A 80 -23.80 -24.33 27.61
N SER A 81 -24.19 -24.49 26.35
CA SER A 81 -25.08 -25.59 25.92
C SER A 81 -24.49 -26.97 26.21
N VAL A 82 -23.20 -27.17 25.90
CA VAL A 82 -22.49 -28.43 26.14
C VAL A 82 -22.28 -28.65 27.64
N PHE A 83 -21.93 -27.59 28.37
CA PHE A 83 -21.74 -27.66 29.83
C PHE A 83 -23.02 -28.05 30.55
N PHE A 84 -24.17 -27.47 30.19
CA PHE A 84 -25.46 -27.86 30.76
C PHE A 84 -25.81 -29.32 30.45
N GLU A 85 -25.50 -29.83 29.25
CA GLU A 85 -25.72 -31.24 28.91
C GLU A 85 -24.85 -32.17 29.77
N VAL A 86 -23.58 -31.84 29.97
CA VAL A 86 -22.65 -32.60 30.82
C VAL A 86 -23.09 -32.57 32.29
N LEU A 87 -23.41 -31.38 32.81
CA LEU A 87 -23.86 -31.19 34.20
C LEU A 87 -25.16 -31.93 34.47
N HIS A 88 -26.13 -31.84 33.55
CA HIS A 88 -27.41 -32.55 33.68
C HIS A 88 -27.19 -34.07 33.67
N ALA A 89 -26.33 -34.59 32.79
CA ALA A 89 -25.97 -36.01 32.78
C ALA A 89 -25.29 -36.45 34.09
N TYR A 90 -24.41 -35.61 34.64
CA TYR A 90 -23.66 -35.91 35.87
C TYR A 90 -24.55 -35.89 37.13
N CYS A 91 -25.38 -34.86 37.28
CA CYS A 91 -26.23 -34.69 38.46
C CYS A 91 -27.43 -35.64 38.50
N PHE A 92 -28.10 -35.87 37.36
CA PHE A 92 -29.39 -36.59 37.34
C PHE A 92 -29.28 -38.05 36.89
N GLN A 93 -28.17 -38.49 36.27
CA GLN A 93 -28.00 -39.87 35.80
C GLN A 93 -26.81 -40.60 36.44
N LYS A 94 -26.64 -40.49 37.77
CA LYS A 94 -25.56 -41.12 38.56
C LYS A 94 -25.34 -42.63 38.35
N LYS A 95 -26.29 -43.38 37.78
CA LYS A 95 -26.14 -44.83 37.44
C LYS A 95 -25.95 -45.12 35.95
N SER A 96 -26.07 -44.12 35.06
CA SER A 96 -26.05 -44.27 33.60
C SER A 96 -25.04 -43.34 32.92
N PHE A 97 -23.93 -43.00 33.59
CA PHE A 97 -22.82 -42.27 32.96
C PHE A 97 -22.06 -43.12 31.91
N ARG A 98 -22.66 -44.21 31.41
CA ARG A 98 -22.32 -44.84 30.13
C ARG A 98 -23.03 -44.12 28.96
N GLY A 99 -23.10 -42.79 28.99
CA GLY A 99 -23.56 -42.00 27.85
C GLY A 99 -22.66 -42.32 26.66
N ARG A 100 -23.22 -42.83 25.54
CA ARG A 100 -22.41 -43.08 24.34
C ARG A 100 -21.97 -41.73 23.78
N TYR A 101 -20.67 -41.44 23.88
CA TYR A 101 -20.09 -40.27 23.23
C TYR A 101 -20.22 -40.42 21.70
N SER A 102 -20.77 -39.41 21.04
CA SER A 102 -20.87 -39.40 19.58
C SER A 102 -19.67 -38.69 18.98
N ARG A 103 -18.76 -39.46 18.38
CA ARG A 103 -17.53 -38.95 17.75
C ARG A 103 -17.81 -37.84 16.73
N ASN A 104 -18.78 -38.04 15.85
CA ASN A 104 -19.09 -37.08 14.79
C ASN A 104 -19.68 -35.77 15.35
N LEU A 105 -20.54 -35.85 16.38
CA LEU A 105 -21.14 -34.65 17.00
C LEU A 105 -20.11 -33.90 17.84
N GLY A 106 -19.30 -34.62 18.63
CA GLY A 106 -18.22 -34.04 19.41
C GLY A 106 -17.17 -33.34 18.56
N ASN A 107 -16.71 -34.01 17.48
CA ASN A 107 -15.79 -33.40 16.51
C ASN A 107 -16.38 -32.14 15.88
N THR A 108 -17.67 -32.17 15.49
CA THR A 108 -18.35 -30.99 14.92
C THR A 108 -18.36 -29.82 15.90
N VAL A 109 -18.72 -30.07 17.17
CA VAL A 109 -18.74 -29.03 18.21
C VAL A 109 -17.34 -28.47 18.46
N CYS A 110 -16.33 -29.32 18.58
CA CYS A 110 -14.94 -28.91 18.82
C CYS A 110 -14.38 -28.09 17.66
N VAL A 111 -14.57 -28.52 16.41
CA VAL A 111 -14.11 -27.81 15.22
C VAL A 111 -14.80 -26.45 15.12
N VAL A 112 -16.13 -26.39 15.28
CA VAL A 112 -16.86 -25.11 15.24
C VAL A 112 -16.36 -24.17 16.33
N LEU A 113 -16.14 -24.66 17.55
CA LEU A 113 -15.63 -23.83 18.64
C LEU A 113 -14.22 -23.31 18.35
N ALA A 114 -13.33 -24.17 17.87
CA ALA A 114 -11.96 -23.80 17.50
C ALA A 114 -11.94 -22.76 16.37
N CYS A 115 -12.81 -22.92 15.38
CA CYS A 115 -12.98 -21.94 14.31
C CYS A 115 -13.49 -20.59 14.83
N LEU A 116 -14.54 -20.58 15.66
CA LEU A 116 -15.09 -19.33 16.20
C LEU A 116 -14.03 -18.58 17.03
N VAL A 117 -13.36 -19.26 17.95
CA VAL A 117 -12.36 -18.63 18.83
C VAL A 117 -11.10 -18.27 18.06
N GLY A 118 -10.55 -19.22 17.30
CA GLY A 118 -9.31 -19.06 16.55
C GLY A 118 -9.42 -18.01 15.46
N SER A 119 -10.47 -18.05 14.63
CA SER A 119 -10.68 -17.04 13.59
C SER A 119 -10.99 -15.66 14.16
N THR A 120 -11.65 -15.56 15.32
CA THR A 120 -11.87 -14.25 15.98
C THR A 120 -10.56 -13.66 16.50
N ALA A 121 -9.72 -14.48 17.13
CA ALA A 121 -8.40 -14.06 17.57
C ALA A 121 -7.56 -13.60 16.38
N LEU A 122 -7.49 -14.39 15.31
CA LEU A 122 -6.73 -14.06 14.09
C LEU A 122 -7.28 -12.82 13.37
N TYR A 123 -8.61 -12.66 13.31
CA TYR A 123 -9.21 -11.45 12.76
C TYR A 123 -8.79 -10.22 13.56
N TRP A 124 -8.79 -10.30 14.90
CA TRP A 124 -8.42 -9.20 15.77
C TRP A 124 -6.94 -8.86 15.71
N THR A 125 -6.06 -9.86 15.76
CA THR A 125 -4.61 -9.67 15.91
C THR A 125 -3.87 -9.55 14.59
N THR A 126 -4.39 -10.16 13.53
CA THR A 126 -3.63 -10.37 12.30
C THR A 126 -4.37 -9.82 11.08
N TRP A 127 -5.59 -10.27 10.80
CA TRP A 127 -6.24 -9.93 9.53
C TRP A 127 -6.67 -8.46 9.48
N TYR A 128 -7.40 -7.98 10.49
CA TYR A 128 -7.85 -6.58 10.55
C TYR A 128 -6.69 -5.57 10.52
N PRO A 129 -5.62 -5.69 11.34
CA PRO A 129 -4.52 -4.73 11.28
C PRO A 129 -3.76 -4.78 9.95
N ASN A 130 -3.50 -5.97 9.38
CA ASN A 130 -2.76 -6.07 8.11
C ASN A 130 -3.57 -5.59 6.89
N LEU A 131 -4.90 -5.75 6.90
CA LEU A 131 -5.78 -5.19 5.86
C LEU A 131 -5.79 -3.65 5.87
N ARG A 132 -5.43 -3.00 6.99
CA ARG A 132 -5.43 -1.53 7.12
C ARG A 132 -4.04 -0.91 7.09
N ARG A 133 -3.00 -1.68 7.40
CA ARG A 133 -1.61 -1.22 7.41
C ARG A 133 -1.16 -0.91 5.98
N ASP A 134 -0.71 0.32 5.77
CA ASP A 134 -0.02 0.69 4.53
C ASP A 134 1.42 0.19 4.57
N VAL A 135 1.87 -0.35 3.45
CA VAL A 135 3.23 -0.85 3.24
C VAL A 135 3.76 -0.23 1.96
N ILE A 136 5.01 0.20 2.01
CA ILE A 136 5.73 0.69 0.84
C ILE A 136 6.66 -0.43 0.41
N THR A 137 6.46 -0.96 -0.80
CA THR A 137 7.40 -1.88 -1.42
C THR A 137 8.23 -1.13 -2.44
N THR A 138 9.54 -1.34 -2.39
CA THR A 138 10.47 -0.80 -3.36
C THR A 138 10.88 -1.89 -4.33
N SER A 139 10.87 -1.56 -5.62
CA SER A 139 11.42 -2.38 -6.68
C SER A 139 12.29 -1.52 -7.57
N THR A 140 13.18 -2.16 -8.34
CA THR A 140 14.07 -1.46 -9.27
C THR A 140 13.86 -2.01 -10.66
N ASP A 141 13.69 -1.12 -11.63
CA ASP A 141 13.64 -1.46 -13.04
C ASP A 141 14.58 -0.56 -13.85
N THR A 142 14.78 -0.88 -15.13
CA THR A 142 15.57 -0.06 -16.05
C THR A 142 14.66 0.44 -17.15
N VAL A 143 14.69 1.75 -17.40
CA VAL A 143 13.93 2.37 -18.50
C VAL A 143 14.85 2.69 -19.67
N ASN A 144 14.30 2.72 -20.88
CA ASN A 144 15.07 3.04 -22.09
C ASN A 144 15.23 4.56 -22.30
N SER A 145 14.38 5.36 -21.67
CA SER A 145 14.36 6.82 -21.77
C SER A 145 13.63 7.42 -20.58
N THR A 146 13.92 8.67 -20.24
CA THR A 146 13.24 9.40 -19.16
C THR A 146 12.99 10.86 -19.52
N TYR A 147 11.95 11.47 -18.94
CA TYR A 147 11.65 12.89 -19.12
C TYR A 147 12.55 13.74 -18.21
N TYR A 148 12.94 14.92 -18.70
CA TYR A 148 13.57 15.93 -17.86
C TYR A 148 12.53 16.55 -16.90
N PRO A 149 12.93 16.90 -15.66
CA PRO A 149 12.04 17.55 -14.71
C PRO A 149 11.77 19.01 -15.10
N SER A 150 10.65 19.54 -14.61
CA SER A 150 10.49 20.99 -14.50
C SER A 150 11.35 21.51 -13.35
N ILE A 151 11.87 22.72 -13.49
CA ILE A 151 12.75 23.36 -12.50
C ILE A 151 12.05 24.59 -11.94
N ALA A 152 11.97 24.68 -10.62
CA ALA A 152 11.47 25.85 -9.91
C ALA A 152 12.60 26.54 -9.16
N LEU A 153 12.70 27.86 -9.34
CA LEU A 153 13.63 28.74 -8.64
C LEU A 153 12.86 29.69 -7.75
N PHE A 154 13.23 29.74 -6.46
CA PHE A 154 12.56 30.58 -5.49
C PHE A 154 13.54 31.63 -4.92
N GLN A 155 13.10 32.88 -4.97
CA GLN A 155 13.70 34.01 -4.30
C GLN A 155 12.79 34.42 -3.14
N ARG A 156 13.25 34.22 -1.90
CA ARG A 156 12.58 34.70 -0.67
C ARG A 156 12.58 36.23 -0.66
N LEU A 157 11.40 36.83 -0.51
CA LEU A 157 11.25 38.29 -0.66
C LEU A 157 11.82 39.10 0.51
N ASP A 158 11.94 38.49 1.68
CA ASP A 158 12.47 39.09 2.91
C ASP A 158 13.97 38.84 3.12
N TRP A 159 14.65 38.14 2.20
CA TRP A 159 16.07 37.81 2.32
C TRP A 159 16.90 38.46 1.20
N SER A 160 17.70 39.47 1.56
CA SER A 160 18.50 40.25 0.62
C SER A 160 19.76 39.57 0.08
N SER A 161 20.16 38.43 0.64
CA SER A 161 21.33 37.65 0.15
C SER A 161 20.97 36.64 -0.95
N GLN A 162 19.90 36.92 -1.70
CA GLN A 162 19.43 36.07 -2.80
C GLN A 162 19.52 36.79 -4.14
N GLY A 163 19.72 36.01 -5.21
CA GLY A 163 19.63 36.53 -6.56
C GLY A 163 18.22 37.03 -6.85
N HIS A 164 18.09 38.23 -7.39
CA HIS A 164 16.83 38.76 -7.85
C HIS A 164 16.50 38.18 -9.22
N LEU A 165 15.49 37.30 -9.27
CA LEU A 165 15.10 36.62 -10.51
C LEU A 165 14.53 37.65 -11.49
N THR A 166 15.17 37.85 -12.64
CA THR A 166 14.74 38.82 -13.66
C THR A 166 14.13 38.09 -14.86
N VAL A 167 12.95 38.53 -15.31
CA VAL A 167 12.19 37.86 -16.38
C VAL A 167 12.27 38.64 -17.70
N ASP A 168 12.45 39.95 -17.63
CA ASP A 168 12.08 40.84 -18.72
C ASP A 168 13.20 41.09 -19.74
N ASN A 169 14.46 40.74 -19.42
CA ASN A 169 15.61 41.11 -20.26
C ASN A 169 16.32 39.93 -20.93
N LEU A 170 16.38 38.76 -20.30
CA LEU A 170 17.11 37.59 -20.81
C LEU A 170 16.34 36.30 -20.49
N PRO A 171 15.76 35.61 -21.50
CA PRO A 171 15.02 34.38 -21.27
C PRO A 171 15.95 33.23 -20.88
N PRO A 172 15.45 32.26 -20.08
CA PRO A 172 16.14 31.00 -19.79
C PRO A 172 16.70 30.32 -21.05
N LYS A 173 17.94 29.82 -21.01
CA LYS A 173 18.53 29.03 -22.12
C LYS A 173 18.70 27.57 -21.73
N CYS A 174 18.65 26.72 -22.74
CA CYS A 174 18.89 25.29 -22.59
C CYS A 174 19.71 24.75 -23.76
N PHE A 175 20.82 24.07 -23.47
CA PHE A 175 21.63 23.42 -24.49
C PHE A 175 22.24 22.10 -23.97
N LEU A 176 22.70 21.28 -24.91
CA LEU A 176 23.32 19.99 -24.62
C LEU A 176 24.83 20.10 -24.46
N GLY A 177 25.36 19.37 -23.49
CA GLY A 177 26.80 19.23 -23.29
C GLY A 177 27.39 20.25 -22.31
N TRP A 178 28.66 20.59 -22.52
CA TRP A 178 29.41 21.48 -21.65
C TRP A 178 29.10 22.95 -21.94
N TYR A 179 29.24 23.80 -20.91
CA TYR A 179 29.04 25.23 -21.03
C TYR A 179 29.81 25.84 -22.21
N ASN A 180 29.08 26.57 -23.05
CA ASN A 180 29.62 27.31 -24.17
C ASN A 180 28.66 28.46 -24.49
N ASP A 181 29.12 29.70 -24.37
CA ASP A 181 28.31 30.91 -24.59
C ASP A 181 27.74 31.01 -26.02
N ALA A 182 28.40 30.38 -26.98
CA ALA A 182 27.97 30.30 -28.37
C ALA A 182 27.21 29.00 -28.68
N ALA A 183 26.93 28.15 -27.67
CA ALA A 183 26.12 26.96 -27.88
C ALA A 183 24.73 27.39 -28.34
N PRO A 184 24.26 26.83 -29.46
CA PRO A 184 22.96 27.20 -29.97
C PRO A 184 21.91 26.39 -29.18
N ASP A 185 20.68 26.92 -29.07
CA ASP A 185 19.60 26.27 -28.32
C ASP A 185 19.39 24.85 -28.83
N CYS A 186 18.91 23.96 -27.95
CA CYS A 186 18.76 22.52 -28.21
C CYS A 186 18.23 22.12 -29.62
N ASP A 187 17.34 22.91 -30.22
CA ASP A 187 16.70 22.62 -31.52
C ASP A 187 17.54 22.95 -32.75
N SER A 188 18.53 23.83 -32.59
CA SER A 188 19.43 24.21 -33.68
C SER A 188 20.42 23.11 -34.06
N ILE A 189 20.57 22.09 -33.20
CA ILE A 189 21.45 20.93 -33.40
C ILE A 189 20.72 19.86 -34.21
N ALA A 190 20.00 20.24 -35.26
CA ALA A 190 19.50 19.29 -36.25
C ALA A 190 20.66 18.88 -37.18
N VAL A 191 21.61 18.10 -36.68
CA VAL A 191 22.65 17.49 -37.53
C VAL A 191 22.01 16.32 -38.30
N PRO A 192 21.88 16.39 -39.63
CA PRO A 192 21.29 15.30 -40.40
C PRO A 192 22.16 14.04 -40.27
N GLY A 193 21.60 12.98 -39.68
CA GLY A 193 22.26 11.67 -39.57
C GLY A 193 22.85 11.32 -38.19
N SER A 194 22.78 12.21 -37.18
CA SER A 194 23.11 11.85 -35.79
C SER A 194 21.84 11.77 -34.94
N ALA A 195 21.62 10.62 -34.30
CA ALA A 195 20.63 10.53 -33.23
C ALA A 195 21.12 11.38 -32.05
N LEU A 196 20.46 12.51 -31.79
CA LEU A 196 20.75 13.32 -30.60
C LEU A 196 20.49 12.48 -29.34
N PRO A 197 21.31 12.64 -28.28
CA PRO A 197 21.15 11.89 -27.05
C PRO A 197 19.92 12.31 -26.22
N CYS A 198 19.25 13.40 -26.61
CA CYS A 198 17.94 13.80 -26.14
C CYS A 198 17.00 14.09 -27.31
N LYS A 199 15.70 14.07 -27.03
CA LYS A 199 14.75 14.95 -27.72
C LYS A 199 14.59 16.17 -26.83
N CYS A 200 14.96 17.33 -27.33
CA CYS A 200 14.87 18.57 -26.59
C CYS A 200 13.97 19.51 -27.40
N ASP A 201 13.00 20.16 -26.75
CA ASP A 201 12.18 21.21 -27.36
C ASP A 201 12.89 22.57 -27.19
N THR A 202 12.53 23.53 -28.06
CA THR A 202 13.21 24.83 -28.33
C THR A 202 13.78 25.58 -27.14
N ARG A 203 13.10 25.50 -26.00
CA ARG A 203 13.41 26.19 -24.75
C ARG A 203 12.53 25.62 -23.64
N TRP A 204 12.97 25.70 -22.39
CA TRP A 204 12.04 25.59 -21.28
C TRP A 204 11.05 26.75 -21.36
N ASP A 205 9.76 26.44 -21.37
CA ASP A 205 8.76 27.48 -21.23
C ASP A 205 8.86 28.07 -19.83
N SER A 206 8.86 29.40 -19.71
CA SER A 206 9.22 30.06 -18.45
C SER A 206 8.06 30.91 -17.94
N SER A 207 7.68 30.72 -16.68
CA SER A 207 6.62 31.51 -16.03
C SER A 207 7.10 32.08 -14.71
N VAL A 208 6.74 33.32 -14.42
CA VAL A 208 7.06 33.96 -13.13
C VAL A 208 5.82 34.32 -12.36
N THR A 209 5.87 33.99 -11.08
CA THR A 209 4.88 34.34 -10.08
C THR A 209 5.55 35.23 -9.05
N GLU A 210 5.12 36.50 -8.97
CA GLU A 210 5.71 37.49 -8.06
C GLU A 210 5.46 37.17 -6.58
N LEU A 211 4.33 36.52 -6.29
CA LEU A 211 3.87 36.23 -4.93
C LEU A 211 3.44 34.76 -4.85
N PHE A 212 4.38 33.90 -4.50
CA PHE A 212 4.14 32.51 -4.14
C PHE A 212 4.32 32.35 -2.61
N VAL A 213 3.38 31.69 -1.95
CA VAL A 213 3.44 31.50 -0.48
C VAL A 213 3.62 30.02 -0.19
N TRP A 214 4.66 29.69 0.57
CA TRP A 214 4.94 28.33 1.02
C TRP A 214 5.44 28.35 2.47
N GLU A 215 4.84 27.50 3.33
CA GLU A 215 5.16 27.41 4.76
C GLU A 215 5.28 28.81 5.43
N ASP A 216 4.23 29.63 5.27
CA ASP A 216 4.12 31.01 5.79
C ASP A 216 5.21 31.98 5.33
N THR A 217 5.96 31.63 4.27
CA THR A 217 7.02 32.45 3.69
C THR A 217 6.68 32.85 2.25
N THR A 218 6.98 34.10 1.90
CA THR A 218 6.70 34.65 0.56
C THR A 218 7.92 34.59 -0.35
N TYR A 219 7.73 34.06 -1.55
CA TYR A 219 8.74 33.90 -2.58
C TYR A 219 8.30 34.54 -3.89
N ARG A 220 9.26 35.06 -4.66
CA ARG A 220 9.15 35.16 -6.11
C ARG A 220 9.59 33.84 -6.72
N LEU A 221 8.79 33.30 -7.63
CA LEU A 221 8.95 31.99 -8.21
C LEU A 221 9.13 32.09 -9.72
N LEU A 222 10.23 31.56 -10.24
CA LEU A 222 10.46 31.32 -11.67
C LEU A 222 10.41 29.82 -11.92
N ILE A 223 9.57 29.39 -12.86
CA ILE A 223 9.48 27.99 -13.27
C ILE A 223 9.97 27.85 -14.71
N LEU A 224 10.79 26.84 -14.94
CA LEU A 224 11.19 26.31 -16.23
C LEU A 224 10.39 25.03 -16.48
N HIS A 225 9.35 25.11 -17.29
CA HIS A 225 8.41 24.02 -17.57
C HIS A 225 8.96 23.06 -18.61
N ALA A 226 9.29 21.85 -18.19
CA ALA A 226 9.71 20.81 -19.11
C ALA A 226 8.52 20.33 -19.95
N SER A 227 8.67 20.35 -21.27
CA SER A 227 7.66 19.79 -22.17
C SER A 227 7.71 18.26 -22.14
N ARG A 228 6.63 17.61 -22.58
CA ARG A 228 6.61 16.16 -22.81
C ARG A 228 7.58 15.70 -23.91
N GLY A 229 8.08 16.63 -24.72
CA GLY A 229 9.09 16.39 -25.75
C GLY A 229 10.51 16.31 -25.20
N MET A 230 10.77 16.86 -23.99
CA MET A 230 12.08 16.88 -23.35
C MET A 230 12.43 15.52 -22.73
N ILE A 231 13.04 14.65 -23.52
CA ILE A 231 13.33 13.26 -23.18
C ILE A 231 14.83 12.99 -23.30
N SER A 232 15.43 12.44 -22.26
CA SER A 232 16.76 11.85 -22.30
C SER A 232 16.70 10.42 -22.84
N LEU A 233 17.47 10.13 -23.89
CA LEU A 233 17.56 8.79 -24.51
C LEU A 233 18.76 8.00 -24.04
N HIS A 234 19.77 8.67 -23.47
CA HIS A 234 20.98 8.04 -22.96
C HIS A 234 21.31 8.55 -21.56
N PRO A 235 21.69 7.64 -20.63
CA PRO A 235 22.22 8.08 -19.35
C PRO A 235 23.48 8.92 -19.58
N THR A 236 23.84 9.70 -18.57
CA THR A 236 24.95 10.64 -18.56
C THR A 236 24.89 11.78 -19.57
N THR A 237 23.77 11.94 -20.28
CA THR A 237 23.54 13.10 -21.14
C THR A 237 23.36 14.34 -20.27
N ALA A 238 24.30 15.27 -20.37
CA ALA A 238 24.24 16.54 -19.67
C ALA A 238 23.37 17.53 -20.45
N MET A 239 22.39 18.10 -19.75
CA MET A 239 21.57 19.23 -20.20
C MET A 239 21.85 20.41 -19.29
N LEU A 240 22.16 21.56 -19.86
CA LEU A 240 22.45 22.77 -19.11
C LEU A 240 21.25 23.71 -19.13
N ALA A 241 20.77 24.14 -17.97
CA ALA A 241 19.77 25.19 -17.81
C ALA A 241 20.42 26.46 -17.29
N GLU A 242 20.26 27.57 -17.99
CA GLU A 242 20.72 28.87 -17.51
C GLU A 242 19.56 29.76 -17.10
N VAL A 243 19.77 30.49 -16.02
CA VAL A 243 18.84 31.51 -15.52
C VAL A 243 19.60 32.76 -15.12
N TRP A 244 19.03 33.91 -15.46
CA TRP A 244 19.61 35.23 -15.20
C TRP A 244 19.03 35.84 -13.93
N PHE A 245 19.89 36.52 -13.18
CA PHE A 245 19.49 37.25 -11.98
C PHE A 245 20.31 38.53 -11.84
N THR A 246 19.81 39.45 -11.03
CA THR A 246 20.57 40.62 -10.57
C THR A 246 20.86 40.49 -9.08
N TYR A 247 21.91 41.13 -8.58
CA TYR A 247 22.26 41.05 -7.17
C TYR A 247 22.62 42.44 -6.64
N ASN A 248 22.17 42.74 -5.42
CA ASN A 248 22.48 43.98 -4.73
C ASN A 248 23.29 43.69 -3.47
N SER A 249 24.60 43.61 -3.67
CA SER A 249 25.61 43.40 -2.65
C SER A 249 25.63 44.53 -1.61
N THR A 250 25.34 45.78 -1.98
CA THR A 250 25.25 46.91 -1.03
C THR A 250 24.12 46.70 -0.02
N LYS A 251 22.93 46.33 -0.49
CA LYS A 251 21.78 46.01 0.36
C LYS A 251 22.03 44.76 1.20
N ALA A 252 22.59 43.71 0.60
CA ALA A 252 22.93 42.49 1.34
C ALA A 252 23.96 42.75 2.45
N LEU A 253 24.95 43.61 2.21
CA LEU A 253 25.93 44.03 3.22
C LEU A 253 25.26 44.82 4.35
N ALA A 254 24.36 45.74 4.02
CA ALA A 254 23.65 46.54 5.02
C ALA A 254 22.78 45.67 5.95
N ASP A 255 22.10 44.66 5.39
CA ASP A 255 21.20 43.79 6.15
C ASP A 255 21.94 42.69 6.94
N ALA A 256 23.00 42.10 6.37
CA ALA A 256 23.69 40.94 6.94
C ALA A 256 25.05 41.25 7.59
N GLY A 257 25.55 42.49 7.48
CA GLY A 257 26.87 42.90 7.99
C GLY A 257 28.07 42.32 7.23
N ARG A 258 27.83 41.50 6.20
CA ARG A 258 28.84 40.95 5.27
C ARG A 258 28.20 40.67 3.90
N VAL A 259 28.99 40.82 2.82
CA VAL A 259 28.55 40.40 1.49
C VAL A 259 28.61 38.88 1.41
N LEU A 260 27.45 38.25 1.22
CA LEU A 260 27.33 36.82 0.92
C LEU A 260 27.27 36.61 -0.60
N SER A 261 27.66 35.45 -1.10
CA SER A 261 27.36 35.10 -2.50
C SER A 261 25.83 35.05 -2.70
N PRO A 262 25.30 35.49 -3.85
CA PRO A 262 23.88 35.38 -4.13
C PRO A 262 23.46 33.91 -4.10
N SER A 263 22.35 33.60 -3.45
CA SER A 263 21.82 32.24 -3.38
C SER A 263 20.38 32.16 -3.90
N LEU A 264 19.98 31.00 -4.38
CA LEU A 264 18.61 30.74 -4.86
C LEU A 264 18.16 29.36 -4.39
N TRP A 265 16.87 29.22 -4.08
CA TRP A 265 16.31 27.90 -3.82
C TRP A 265 15.94 27.25 -5.15
N VAL A 266 16.32 25.99 -5.34
CA VAL A 266 15.98 25.17 -6.51
C VAL A 266 15.12 24.01 -6.04
N ALA A 267 14.05 23.72 -6.78
CA ALA A 267 13.29 22.48 -6.66
C ALA A 267 13.09 21.88 -8.07
N MET A 268 13.02 20.56 -8.14
CA MET A 268 12.77 19.84 -9.40
C MET A 268 11.60 18.90 -9.21
N PHE A 269 10.68 18.91 -10.15
CA PHE A 269 9.42 18.18 -10.01
C PHE A 269 8.98 17.58 -11.34
N ASP A 270 8.13 16.56 -11.23
CA ASP A 270 7.51 15.92 -12.38
C ASP A 270 6.64 16.95 -13.15
N PRO A 271 6.82 17.14 -14.46
CA PRO A 271 6.06 18.11 -15.26
C PRO A 271 4.56 17.80 -15.34
N THR A 272 4.10 16.63 -14.85
CA THR A 272 2.68 16.29 -14.75
C THR A 272 1.99 16.88 -13.51
N LEU A 273 2.73 17.42 -12.55
CA LEU A 273 2.23 18.03 -11.33
C LEU A 273 2.41 19.55 -11.36
N ASP A 274 1.56 20.28 -10.63
CA ASP A 274 1.84 21.67 -10.27
C ASP A 274 2.89 21.72 -9.15
N ILE A 275 3.66 22.81 -9.08
CA ILE A 275 4.71 22.98 -8.05
C ILE A 275 4.13 22.95 -6.63
N THR A 276 2.94 23.52 -6.43
CA THR A 276 2.24 23.52 -5.14
C THR A 276 1.89 22.09 -4.75
N GLU A 277 1.29 21.33 -5.67
CA GLU A 277 0.91 19.93 -5.46
C GLU A 277 2.15 19.05 -5.20
N ALA A 278 3.25 19.29 -5.93
CA ALA A 278 4.50 18.57 -5.76
C ALA A 278 5.13 18.82 -4.38
N LEU A 279 5.09 20.05 -3.88
CA LEU A 279 5.59 20.42 -2.55
C LEU A 279 4.71 19.84 -1.43
N GLU A 280 3.38 20.00 -1.51
CA GLU A 280 2.42 19.49 -0.52
C GLU A 280 2.49 17.98 -0.34
N ARG A 281 2.63 17.26 -1.45
CA ARG A 281 2.73 15.79 -1.44
C ARG A 281 4.15 15.29 -1.22
N GLY A 282 5.13 16.20 -1.14
CA GLY A 282 6.54 15.88 -0.92
C GLY A 282 7.18 15.08 -2.04
N TYR A 283 6.78 15.30 -3.30
CA TYR A 283 7.46 14.80 -4.52
C TYR A 283 8.63 15.69 -4.93
N THR A 284 8.77 16.86 -4.31
CA THR A 284 9.91 17.76 -4.51
C THR A 284 10.28 18.45 -3.20
N ARG A 285 11.49 19.01 -3.15
CA ARG A 285 12.04 19.71 -2.00
C ARG A 285 12.85 20.91 -2.49
N MET A 286 12.72 22.04 -1.79
CA MET A 286 13.56 23.22 -2.04
C MET A 286 14.96 22.97 -1.48
N GLN A 287 15.99 23.18 -2.30
CA GLN A 287 17.39 23.11 -1.92
C GLN A 287 18.08 24.43 -2.24
N LEU A 288 18.77 25.01 -1.27
CA LEU A 288 19.49 26.27 -1.47
C LEU A 288 20.79 26.00 -2.23
N VAL A 289 21.01 26.71 -3.33
CA VAL A 289 22.25 26.66 -4.11
C VAL A 289 22.88 28.04 -4.19
N ASP A 290 24.20 28.07 -4.38
CA ASP A 290 24.90 29.30 -4.76
C ASP A 290 24.50 29.66 -6.19
N ALA A 291 23.94 30.84 -6.37
CA ALA A 291 23.49 31.33 -7.67
C ALA A 291 24.68 31.79 -8.52
N ASN A 292 25.81 32.16 -7.90
CA ASN A 292 27.05 32.55 -8.57
C ASN A 292 28.01 31.35 -8.69
N ALA A 293 27.48 30.23 -9.18
CA ALA A 293 28.21 28.96 -9.27
C ALA A 293 27.74 28.16 -10.49
N LEU A 294 28.60 27.24 -10.93
CA LEU A 294 28.17 26.13 -11.77
C LEU A 294 27.64 25.04 -10.85
N VAL A 295 26.37 24.68 -11.01
CA VAL A 295 25.68 23.71 -10.16
C VAL A 295 25.40 22.45 -10.96
N ALA A 296 26.06 21.34 -10.63
CA ALA A 296 25.75 20.04 -11.21
C ALA A 296 24.74 19.29 -10.34
N ILE A 297 23.70 18.76 -10.98
CA ILE A 297 22.57 18.10 -10.36
C ILE A 297 22.38 16.75 -11.02
N ASN A 298 22.76 15.72 -10.28
CA ASN A 298 22.50 14.34 -10.65
C ASN A 298 21.07 13.97 -10.24
N LEU A 299 20.29 13.53 -11.21
CA LEU A 299 18.88 13.18 -11.09
C LEU A 299 18.74 11.68 -10.89
N GLY A 300 18.43 11.26 -9.66
CA GLY A 300 17.98 9.91 -9.36
C GLY A 300 16.52 9.73 -9.77
N LEU A 301 16.22 8.61 -10.45
CA LEU A 301 14.87 8.29 -10.88
C LEU A 301 14.14 7.51 -9.79
N GLN A 302 13.20 8.15 -9.09
CA GLN A 302 12.27 7.46 -8.21
C GLN A 302 10.84 7.73 -8.67
N LEU A 303 10.09 6.68 -8.98
CA LEU A 303 8.66 6.77 -9.28
C LEU A 303 7.87 6.36 -8.04
N ARG A 304 6.99 7.23 -7.54
CA ARG A 304 6.13 6.88 -6.41
C ARG A 304 4.71 6.65 -6.89
N GLU A 305 4.17 5.51 -6.52
CA GLU A 305 2.80 5.09 -6.79
C GLU A 305 2.06 5.03 -5.45
N SER A 306 1.25 6.04 -5.15
CA SER A 306 0.41 6.04 -3.96
C SER A 306 -1.02 5.61 -4.29
N ALA A 307 -1.66 4.87 -3.39
CA ALA A 307 -3.03 4.39 -3.58
C ALA A 307 -4.01 5.56 -3.79
N GLY A 308 -4.66 5.59 -4.96
CA GLY A 308 -5.61 6.65 -5.31
C GLY A 308 -4.99 7.94 -5.85
N GLN A 309 -3.68 7.97 -6.08
CA GLN A 309 -2.98 9.08 -6.73
C GLN A 309 -2.39 8.65 -8.07
N THR A 310 -2.17 9.62 -8.96
CA THR A 310 -1.42 9.39 -10.19
C THR A 310 0.06 9.18 -9.86
N PRO A 311 0.72 8.18 -10.46
CA PRO A 311 2.16 8.01 -10.33
C PRO A 311 2.90 9.26 -10.77
N ALA A 312 3.92 9.67 -10.00
CA ALA A 312 4.77 10.82 -10.33
C ALA A 312 6.22 10.57 -9.91
N PHE A 313 7.15 11.19 -10.62
CA PHE A 313 8.56 11.16 -10.31
C PHE A 313 8.89 12.05 -9.09
N ASP A 314 9.60 11.47 -8.14
CA ASP A 314 10.31 12.14 -7.05
C ASP A 314 11.79 12.08 -7.43
N TYR A 315 12.37 13.19 -7.84
CA TYR A 315 13.76 13.19 -8.29
C TYR A 315 14.68 13.28 -7.08
N GLU A 316 15.48 12.23 -6.85
CA GLU A 316 16.52 12.28 -5.83
C GLU A 316 17.67 13.15 -6.36
N LEU A 317 17.83 14.35 -5.79
CA LEU A 317 18.83 15.32 -6.25
C LEU A 317 20.13 15.15 -5.48
N SER A 318 21.20 14.84 -6.21
CA SER A 318 22.58 14.97 -5.71
C SER A 318 23.22 16.20 -6.34
N ILE A 319 23.39 17.24 -5.52
CA ILE A 319 23.88 18.55 -5.95
C ILE A 319 25.36 18.70 -5.61
N SER A 320 26.15 19.17 -6.59
CA SER A 320 27.50 19.65 -6.39
C SER A 320 27.65 21.05 -6.98
N THR A 321 28.32 21.94 -6.26
CA THR A 321 28.45 23.35 -6.65
C THR A 321 29.91 23.72 -6.78
N ILE A 322 30.27 24.34 -7.89
CA ILE A 322 31.60 24.93 -8.10
C ILE A 322 31.39 26.46 -8.10
N PRO A 323 31.72 27.15 -6.99
CA PRO A 323 31.50 28.59 -6.90
C PRO A 323 32.39 29.34 -7.89
N SER A 324 31.86 30.43 -8.45
CA SER A 324 32.65 31.34 -9.26
C SER A 324 33.63 32.13 -8.39
N VAL A 325 34.80 32.42 -8.97
CA VAL A 325 35.82 33.28 -8.35
C VAL A 325 35.48 34.77 -8.57
N SER A 326 34.71 35.09 -9.62
CA SER A 326 34.22 36.45 -9.85
C SER A 326 33.02 36.75 -8.96
N LYS A 327 33.00 37.93 -8.35
CA LYS A 327 31.82 38.43 -7.64
C LYS A 327 30.86 39.06 -8.64
N VAL A 328 29.56 38.83 -8.46
CA VAL A 328 28.53 39.61 -9.13
C VAL A 328 28.51 41.00 -8.49
N GLU A 329 28.77 42.04 -9.27
CA GLU A 329 28.72 43.43 -8.82
C GLU A 329 27.26 43.94 -8.78
N ASP A 330 27.06 45.09 -8.15
CA ASP A 330 25.72 45.70 -8.08
C ASP A 330 25.25 46.09 -9.48
N ASP A 331 23.99 45.79 -9.78
CA ASP A 331 23.33 46.04 -11.07
C ASP A 331 23.91 45.28 -12.28
N ASP A 332 24.92 44.41 -12.06
CA ASP A 332 25.36 43.44 -13.06
C ASP A 332 24.38 42.27 -13.15
N THR A 333 24.26 41.74 -14.38
CA THR A 333 23.47 40.53 -14.61
C THR A 333 24.34 39.31 -14.36
N GLY A 334 24.05 38.58 -13.29
CA GLY A 334 24.59 37.27 -13.02
C GLY A 334 23.81 36.16 -13.73
N TRP A 335 24.40 34.98 -13.84
CA TRP A 335 23.72 33.78 -14.33
C TRP A 335 24.01 32.58 -13.44
N LEU A 336 23.01 31.72 -13.32
CA LEU A 336 23.08 30.42 -12.66
C LEU A 336 23.00 29.35 -13.74
N SER A 337 24.04 28.51 -13.85
CA SER A 337 24.06 27.36 -14.76
C SER A 337 23.82 26.07 -13.97
N LEU A 338 22.73 25.37 -14.30
CA LEU A 338 22.34 24.08 -13.74
C LEU A 338 22.66 22.96 -14.75
N PHE A 339 23.64 22.12 -14.44
CA PHE A 339 23.94 20.91 -15.23
C PHE A 339 23.09 19.75 -14.73
N LEU A 340 22.09 19.37 -15.50
CA LEU A 340 21.21 18.25 -15.23
C LEU A 340 21.74 16.99 -15.90
N GLN A 341 21.86 15.91 -15.14
CA GLN A 341 22.28 14.62 -15.67
C GLN A 341 21.54 13.48 -14.98
N PHE A 342 21.13 12.48 -15.75
CA PHE A 342 20.71 11.18 -15.21
C PHE A 342 21.91 10.25 -15.14
N PRO A 343 22.44 9.88 -13.95
CA PRO A 343 23.63 9.02 -13.85
C PRO A 343 23.36 7.62 -14.42
N SER A 344 22.13 7.14 -14.25
CA SER A 344 21.65 5.87 -14.79
C SER A 344 20.15 5.98 -15.09
N PHE A 345 19.65 5.08 -15.94
CA PHE A 345 18.21 4.87 -16.13
C PHE A 345 17.65 3.74 -15.27
N THR A 346 18.38 3.37 -14.22
CA THR A 346 17.83 2.51 -13.17
C THR A 346 16.88 3.35 -12.33
N ARG A 347 15.61 2.97 -12.34
CA ARG A 347 14.54 3.66 -11.63
C ARG A 347 14.12 2.83 -10.42
N GLN A 348 13.96 3.50 -9.30
CA GLN A 348 13.34 2.91 -8.11
C GLN A 348 11.83 3.19 -8.14
N VAL A 349 11.02 2.14 -8.14
CA VAL A 349 9.56 2.27 -8.04
C VAL A 349 9.16 1.97 -6.60
N SER A 350 8.59 2.96 -5.91
CA SER A 350 8.00 2.80 -4.59
C SER A 350 6.49 2.75 -4.70
N ASN A 351 5.91 1.57 -4.44
CA ASN A 351 4.47 1.35 -4.49
C ASN A 351 3.91 1.26 -3.07
N GLN A 352 2.94 2.11 -2.76
CA GLN A 352 2.21 2.11 -1.50
C GLN A 352 0.89 1.35 -1.65
N HIS A 353 0.77 0.23 -0.96
CA HIS A 353 -0.43 -0.59 -0.95
C HIS A 353 -0.73 -1.13 0.46
N LYS A 354 -1.90 -1.75 0.64
CA LYS A 354 -2.24 -2.41 1.90
C LYS A 354 -1.42 -3.69 2.07
N ALA A 355 -0.91 -3.92 3.27
CA ALA A 355 -0.03 -5.06 3.56
C ALA A 355 -0.65 -6.38 3.09
N TRP A 356 -1.95 -6.56 3.32
CA TRP A 356 -2.74 -7.69 2.85
C TRP A 356 -3.86 -7.23 1.94
N SER A 357 -4.12 -8.03 0.91
CA SER A 357 -5.36 -8.03 0.15
C SER A 357 -6.41 -8.92 0.82
N TRP A 358 -7.69 -8.79 0.42
CA TRP A 358 -8.73 -9.71 0.88
C TRP A 358 -8.47 -11.16 0.45
N SER A 359 -7.82 -11.38 -0.70
CA SER A 359 -7.37 -12.71 -1.11
C SER A 359 -6.40 -13.33 -0.10
N ASP A 360 -5.46 -12.55 0.43
CA ASP A 360 -4.50 -13.04 1.43
C ASP A 360 -5.20 -13.40 2.74
N ALA A 361 -6.15 -12.57 3.17
CA ALA A 361 -6.95 -12.84 4.36
C ALA A 361 -7.81 -14.11 4.22
N ILE A 362 -8.44 -14.33 3.06
CA ILE A 362 -9.24 -15.54 2.79
C ILE A 362 -8.35 -16.78 2.71
N ALA A 363 -7.19 -16.70 2.06
CA ALA A 363 -6.23 -17.80 2.00
C ALA A 363 -5.74 -18.19 3.41
N ALA A 364 -5.42 -17.20 4.24
CA ALA A 364 -5.06 -17.43 5.64
C ALA A 364 -6.22 -18.02 6.44
N ALA A 365 -7.45 -17.51 6.28
CA ALA A 365 -8.62 -18.08 6.95
C ALA A 365 -8.82 -19.56 6.56
N GLY A 366 -8.75 -19.87 5.27
CA GLY A 366 -8.88 -21.23 4.74
C GLY A 366 -7.84 -22.20 5.31
N SER A 367 -6.58 -21.77 5.44
CA SER A 367 -5.53 -22.61 6.01
C SER A 367 -5.77 -22.93 7.49
N TRP A 368 -6.21 -21.94 8.28
CA TRP A 368 -6.59 -22.14 9.69
C TRP A 368 -7.83 -23.02 9.85
N PHE A 369 -8.83 -22.87 8.99
CA PHE A 369 -9.98 -23.78 8.93
C PHE A 369 -9.57 -25.23 8.66
N GLY A 370 -8.64 -25.43 7.70
CA GLY A 370 -8.04 -26.73 7.42
C GLY A 370 -7.29 -27.31 8.64
N LEU A 371 -6.55 -26.48 9.37
CA LEU A 371 -5.87 -26.92 10.59
C LEU A 371 -6.85 -27.34 11.69
N PHE A 372 -7.88 -26.54 11.96
CA PHE A 372 -8.86 -26.84 13.01
C PHE A 372 -9.65 -28.12 12.71
N THR A 373 -10.03 -28.34 11.45
CA THR A 373 -10.68 -29.59 11.03
C THR A 373 -9.77 -30.80 11.22
N LEU A 374 -8.49 -30.71 10.84
CA LEU A 374 -7.50 -31.77 11.06
C LEU A 374 -7.31 -32.09 12.55
N LEU A 375 -7.17 -31.07 13.41
CA LEU A 375 -7.06 -31.25 14.86
C LEU A 375 -8.31 -31.89 15.47
N GLY A 376 -9.50 -31.50 14.99
CA GLY A 376 -10.75 -32.14 15.38
C GLY A 376 -10.77 -33.64 15.06
N TRP A 377 -10.25 -34.02 13.89
CA TRP A 377 -10.15 -35.42 13.49
C TRP A 377 -9.15 -36.21 14.34
N MET A 378 -7.99 -35.62 14.65
CA MET A 378 -6.98 -36.24 15.51
C MET A 378 -7.50 -36.45 16.94
N THR A 379 -8.11 -35.44 17.54
CA THR A 379 -8.69 -35.53 18.89
C THR A 379 -9.86 -36.53 18.95
N SER A 380 -10.67 -36.61 17.89
CA SER A 380 -11.71 -37.65 17.77
C SER A 380 -11.15 -39.07 17.65
N ARG A 381 -9.91 -39.26 17.17
CA ARG A 381 -9.22 -40.57 17.16
C ARG A 381 -8.49 -40.86 18.47
N LEU A 382 -7.89 -39.87 19.11
CA LEU A 382 -7.16 -40.04 20.38
C LEU A 382 -8.08 -40.40 21.55
N ALA A 383 -9.31 -39.88 21.59
CA ALA A 383 -10.34 -40.24 22.57
C ALA A 383 -10.84 -41.70 22.47
N THR A 384 -10.11 -42.57 21.78
CA THR A 384 -10.49 -43.96 21.46
C THR A 384 -9.42 -44.99 21.80
N MET A 385 -8.25 -44.56 22.29
CA MET A 385 -7.16 -45.45 22.72
C MET A 385 -7.25 -45.88 24.20
N GLU A 386 -8.39 -45.67 24.86
CA GLU A 386 -8.69 -46.18 26.21
C GLU A 386 -9.72 -47.31 26.20
#